data_AF-A0ABD5X9I4-F1
#
_entry.id   AF-A0ABD5X9I4-F1
#
_cell.length_a   1.000
_cell.length_b   1.000
_cell.length_c   1.000
_cell.angle_alpha   90.00
_cell.angle_beta   90.00
_cell.angle_gamma   90.00
#
_symmetry.space_group_name_H-M   'P 1'
#
loop_
_entity.id
_entity.type
_entity.pdbx_description
1 polymer ?
#
loop_
_entity_poly.entity_id
_entity_poly.type
_entity_poly.pdbx_seq_one_letter_code
_entity_poly.pdbx_strand_id
1 'polypeptide(L)' 'MRPNIDITHTLHGRIKDYAEDKEMELSEAYSELLERGLESVAHPDES' A
#
# COMPACT_ATOMS: atom_id res chain seq x y z
N MET A 1 1.60 -4.30 -11.59
CA MET A 1 1.93 -5.63 -10.98
C MET A 1 0.93 -5.92 -9.87
N ARG A 2 0.38 -7.14 -9.74
CA ARG A 2 -0.42 -7.53 -8.56
C ARG A 2 0.54 -8.19 -7.56
N PRO A 3 0.76 -7.65 -6.36
CA PRO A 3 1.63 -8.29 -5.37
C PRO A 3 1.07 -9.68 -5.00
N ASN A 4 1.93 -10.62 -4.62
CA ASN A 4 1.55 -12.00 -4.26
C ASN A 4 0.92 -12.08 -2.86
N ILE A 5 -0.04 -11.20 -2.64
CA ILE A 5 -0.81 -11.03 -1.41
C ILE A 5 -2.28 -10.95 -1.80
N ASP A 6 -3.12 -11.68 -1.07
CA ASP A 6 -4.55 -11.54 -1.26
C ASP A 6 -5.04 -10.31 -0.49
N ILE A 7 -5.72 -9.43 -1.20
CA ILE A 7 -6.31 -8.21 -0.64
C ILE A 7 -7.74 -8.12 -1.13
N THR A 8 -8.60 -7.53 -0.30
CA THR A 8 -9.99 -7.34 -0.68
C THR A 8 -10.10 -6.47 -1.94
N HIS A 9 -11.11 -6.76 -2.78
CA HIS A 9 -11.36 -5.98 -3.99
C HIS A 9 -11.58 -4.48 -3.68
N THR A 10 -12.22 -4.19 -2.55
CA THR A 10 -12.41 -2.82 -2.05
C THR A 10 -11.10 -2.12 -1.74
N LEU A 11 -10.15 -2.80 -1.09
CA LEU A 11 -8.83 -2.22 -0.79
C LEU A 11 -8.02 -2.01 -2.08
N HIS A 12 -8.06 -2.97 -3.00
CA HIS A 12 -7.46 -2.82 -4.32
C HIS A 12 -8.00 -1.59 -5.07
N GLY A 13 -9.32 -1.38 -5.06
CA GLY A 13 -9.96 -0.21 -5.67
C GLY A 13 -9.42 1.10 -5.09
N ARG A 14 -9.32 1.20 -3.76
CA ARG A 14 -8.76 2.40 -3.11
C ARG A 14 -7.30 2.66 -3.48
N ILE A 15 -6.50 1.61 -3.65
CA ILE A 15 -5.08 1.74 -4.06
C ILE A 15 -4.99 2.18 -5.52
N LYS A 16 -5.92 1.71 -6.38
CA LYS A 16 -6.04 2.18 -7.77
C LYS A 16 -6.39 3.67 -7.83
N ASP A 17 -7.38 4.10 -7.06
CA ASP A 17 -7.78 5.51 -7.00
C ASP A 17 -6.63 6.40 -6.50
N TYR A 18 -5.85 5.91 -5.52
CA TYR A 18 -4.64 6.59 -5.03
C TYR A 18 -3.56 6.73 -6.12
N ALA A 19 -3.30 5.65 -6.86
CA ALA A 19 -2.31 5.66 -7.94
C ALA A 19 -2.69 6.65 -9.05
N GLU A 20 -3.99 6.71 -9.41
CA GLU A 20 -4.52 7.63 -10.41
C GLU A 20 -4.42 9.10 -9.97
N ASP A 21 -4.77 9.42 -8.71
CA ASP A 21 -4.65 10.78 -8.15
C ASP A 21 -3.20 11.30 -8.14
N LYS A 22 -2.24 10.39 -7.97
CA LYS A 22 -0.81 10.71 -7.86
C LYS A 22 -0.04 10.53 -9.16
N GLU A 23 -0.73 10.19 -10.25
CA GLU A 23 -0.14 9.89 -11.57
C GLU A 23 1.04 8.88 -11.48
N MET A 24 0.91 7.86 -10.63
CA MET A 24 1.95 6.86 -10.39
C MET A 24 1.50 5.46 -10.81
N GLU A 25 2.47 4.56 -11.00
CA GLU A 25 2.17 3.19 -11.32
C GLU A 25 1.53 2.46 -10.14
N LEU A 26 0.60 1.55 -10.44
CA LEU A 26 -0.11 0.81 -9.40
C LEU A 26 0.83 0.03 -8.47
N SER A 27 1.97 -0.47 -8.99
CA SER A 27 3.00 -1.13 -8.18
C SER A 27 3.71 -0.17 -7.23
N GLU A 28 3.94 1.08 -7.63
CA GLU A 28 4.57 2.09 -6.79
C GLU A 28 3.63 2.47 -5.64
N ALA A 29 2.35 2.63 -5.95
CA ALA A 29 1.31 2.85 -4.94
C ALA A 29 1.25 1.71 -3.91
N TYR A 30 1.37 0.45 -4.32
CA TYR A 30 1.46 -0.68 -3.38
C TYR A 30 2.68 -0.58 -2.47
N SER A 31 3.87 -0.38 -3.04
CA SER A 31 5.12 -0.31 -2.26
C SER A 31 5.06 0.84 -1.27
N GLU A 32 4.72 2.05 -1.72
CA GLU A 32 4.67 3.25 -0.89
C GLU A 32 3.68 3.11 0.28
N LEU A 33 2.46 2.63 0.00
CA LEU A 33 1.45 2.48 1.04
C LEU A 33 1.81 1.37 2.04
N LEU A 34 2.46 0.29 1.59
CA LEU A 34 2.91 -0.77 2.48
C LEU A 34 4.09 -0.32 3.35
N GLU A 35 5.07 0.37 2.78
CA GLU A 35 6.23 0.90 3.51
C GLU A 35 5.80 1.92 4.57
N ARG A 36 4.98 2.91 4.20
CA ARG A 36 4.42 3.88 5.17
C ARG A 36 3.55 3.20 6.22
N GLY A 37 2.79 2.19 5.81
CA GLY A 37 2.01 1.37 6.73
C GLY A 37 2.91 0.71 7.77
N LEU A 38 4.00 0.06 7.34
CA LEU A 38 4.98 -0.59 8.21
C LEU A 38 5.68 0.39 9.15
N GLU A 39 6.08 1.56 8.67
CA GLU A 39 6.67 2.63 9.50
C GLU A 39 5.70 3.16 10.56
N SER A 40 4.39 3.14 10.27
CA SER A 40 3.35 3.61 11.19
C SER A 40 2.96 2.59 12.27
N VAL A 41 3.31 1.31 12.08
CA VAL A 41 3.09 0.28 13.09
C VAL A 41 4.10 0.51 14.20
N ALA A 42 3.61 0.95 15.38
CA ALA A 42 4.44 1.08 16.57
C ALA A 42 5.26 -0.20 16.76
N HIS A 43 6.59 -0.09 16.72
CA HIS A 43 7.49 -1.24 16.92
C HIS A 43 7.46 -1.61 18.41
N PRO A 44 6.80 -2.72 18.81
CA PRO A 44 6.70 -3.09 20.21
C PRO A 44 8.05 -3.52 20.80
N ASP A 45 9.08 -3.70 19.96
CA ASP A 45 10.43 -4.14 20.34
C ASP A 45 11.42 -2.98 20.58
N GLU A 46 11.00 -1.72 20.42
CA GLU A 46 11.79 -0.56 20.82
C GLU A 46 11.30 -0.05 22.18
N SER A 47 11.77 -0.69 23.26
CA SER A 47 11.62 -0.25 24.66
C SER A 47 12.98 -0.11 25.34
#